data_AF-A0A0N0K5S1-F1
#
_entry.id   AF-A0A0N0K5S1-F1
#
_cell.length_a   1.000
_cell.length_b   1.000
_cell.length_c   1.000
_cell.angle_alpha   90.00
_cell.angle_beta   90.00
_cell.angle_gamma   90.00
#
_symmetry.space_group_name_H-M   'P 1'
#
loop_
_entity.id
_entity.type
_entity.pdbx_description
1 polymer ?
#
loop_
_entity_poly.entity_id
_entity_poly.type
_entity_poly.pdbx_seq_one_letter_code
_entity_poly.pdbx_strand_id
1 'polypeptide(L)'
;MIDRPGQRGSGAPEAAGSALPPLPLPVYVVPAGLLLLAAIASLPYGYYQFLRLVVCGAAGLCAYHSWQSRGAWMATALALVAILYNPVIRVHLERADWQVINLATIPLFAVAWLIAKRRWAHSL
;
A
#
# COMPACT_ATOMS: atom_id res chain seq x y z
N MET A 1 -54.34 15.21 -13.60
CA MET A 1 -53.15 15.67 -14.35
C MET A 1 -52.75 17.02 -13.77
N ILE A 2 -51.97 16.99 -12.70
CA ILE A 2 -51.39 18.17 -12.04
C ILE A 2 -49.95 17.76 -11.73
N ASP A 3 -49.02 18.43 -12.39
CA ASP A 3 -47.57 18.22 -12.34
C ASP A 3 -47.02 18.58 -10.95
N ARG A 4 -45.97 17.90 -10.50
CA ARG A 4 -45.45 17.95 -9.12
C ARG A 4 -44.08 18.65 -9.10
N PRO A 5 -43.97 19.96 -8.83
CA PRO A 5 -42.69 20.65 -8.88
C PRO A 5 -42.08 20.72 -7.48
N GLY A 6 -41.25 19.74 -7.13
CA GLY A 6 -40.62 19.68 -5.81
C GLY A 6 -39.27 18.99 -5.74
N GLN A 7 -38.70 18.52 -6.85
CA GLN A 7 -37.29 18.12 -6.90
C GLN A 7 -36.44 19.35 -7.23
N ARG A 8 -36.16 20.17 -6.22
CA ARG A 8 -35.07 21.14 -6.27
C ARG A 8 -33.94 20.61 -5.40
N GLY A 9 -32.84 20.28 -6.08
CA GLY A 9 -31.64 19.73 -5.47
C GLY A 9 -31.07 20.68 -4.43
N SER A 10 -31.26 20.32 -3.17
CA SER A 10 -30.26 20.57 -2.15
C SER A 10 -29.31 19.40 -2.18
N GLY A 11 -28.36 19.44 -3.13
CA GLY A 11 -27.19 18.58 -3.16
C GLY A 11 -26.31 18.88 -1.95
N ALA A 12 -26.77 18.45 -0.77
CA ALA A 12 -25.83 17.97 0.23
C ALA A 12 -25.03 16.84 -0.44
N PRO A 13 -23.71 16.73 -0.22
CA PRO A 13 -22.90 15.63 -0.73
C PRO A 13 -23.28 14.33 -0.02
N GLU A 14 -24.50 13.87 -0.27
CA GLU A 14 -25.01 12.56 0.07
C GLU A 14 -24.26 11.57 -0.80
N ALA A 15 -23.55 10.65 -0.15
CA ALA A 15 -22.95 9.47 -0.78
C ALA A 15 -21.72 9.67 -1.68
N ALA A 16 -20.69 10.39 -1.19
CA ALA A 16 -19.31 9.98 -1.46
C ALA A 16 -18.95 8.71 -0.66
N GLY A 17 -19.77 7.65 -0.81
CA GLY A 17 -19.40 6.26 -0.54
C GLY A 17 -18.52 5.71 -1.68
N SER A 18 -17.67 6.56 -2.24
CA SER A 18 -16.95 6.38 -3.49
C SER A 18 -15.61 5.71 -3.21
N ALA A 19 -15.36 4.59 -3.88
CA ALA A 19 -14.10 3.85 -3.83
C ALA A 19 -12.86 4.79 -3.77
N LEU A 20 -11.93 4.51 -2.84
CA LEU A 20 -10.68 5.25 -2.72
C LEU A 20 -9.99 5.33 -4.11
N PRO A 21 -9.47 6.50 -4.52
CA PRO A 21 -8.83 6.65 -5.82
C PRO A 21 -7.68 5.64 -5.97
N PRO A 22 -7.29 5.29 -7.21
CA PRO A 22 -6.13 4.45 -7.45
C PRO A 22 -4.89 5.05 -6.79
N LEU A 23 -4.17 4.24 -6.02
CA LEU A 23 -2.86 4.64 -5.54
C LEU A 23 -1.91 4.81 -6.74
N PRO A 24 -1.11 5.89 -6.77
CA PRO A 24 -0.22 6.15 -7.89
C PRO A 24 0.92 5.12 -7.90
N LEU A 25 1.44 4.82 -9.09
CA LEU A 25 2.51 3.83 -9.30
C LEU A 25 3.72 3.96 -8.33
N PRO A 26 4.22 5.18 -8.00
CA PRO A 26 5.35 5.36 -7.10
C PRO A 26 5.20 4.68 -5.74
N VAL A 27 3.98 4.54 -5.21
CA VAL A 27 3.72 3.89 -3.92
C VAL A 27 4.14 2.42 -3.93
N TYR A 28 4.15 1.76 -5.09
CA TYR A 28 4.57 0.37 -5.22
C TYR A 28 6.04 0.23 -5.63
N VAL A 29 6.48 1.05 -6.60
CA VAL A 29 7.80 0.86 -7.22
C VAL A 29 8.94 1.45 -6.40
N VAL A 30 8.73 2.55 -5.68
CA VAL A 30 9.75 3.17 -4.83
C VAL A 30 10.18 2.24 -3.69
N PRO A 31 9.27 1.70 -2.84
CA PRO A 31 9.68 0.78 -1.80
C PRO A 31 10.30 -0.51 -2.38
N ALA A 32 9.77 -1.04 -3.49
CA ALA A 32 10.35 -2.23 -4.14
C ALA A 32 11.79 -1.99 -4.64
N GLY A 33 12.07 -0.84 -5.24
CA GLY A 33 13.41 -0.47 -5.70
C GLY A 33 14.40 -0.28 -4.54
N LEU A 34 13.95 0.36 -3.45
CA LEU A 34 14.76 0.50 -2.25
C LEU A 34 15.05 -0.86 -1.59
N LEU A 35 14.06 -1.75 -1.49
CA LEU A 35 14.25 -3.11 -0.99
C LEU A 35 15.24 -3.92 -1.83
N LEU A 36 15.19 -3.77 -3.16
CA LEU A 36 16.13 -4.42 -4.07
C LEU A 36 17.57 -3.92 -3.84
N LEU A 37 17.75 -2.60 -3.73
CA LEU A 37 19.06 -2.02 -3.44
C LEU A 37 19.58 -2.48 -2.06
N ALA A 38 18.70 -2.57 -1.06
CA ALA A 38 19.02 -3.08 0.27
C ALA A 38 19.43 -4.56 0.29
N ALA A 39 18.92 -5.36 -0.66
CA ALA A 39 19.22 -6.79 -0.78
C ALA A 39 20.61 -7.03 -1.40
N ILE A 40 21.01 -6.20 -2.37
CA ILE A 40 22.25 -6.37 -3.14
C ILE A 40 23.44 -5.64 -2.49
N ALA A 41 23.21 -4.49 -1.86
CA ALA A 41 24.27 -3.65 -1.32
C ALA A 41 24.25 -3.54 0.23
N SER A 42 25.43 -3.53 0.83
CA SER A 42 25.63 -3.16 2.25
C SER A 42 25.72 -1.64 2.39
N LEU A 43 24.56 -1.02 2.60
CA LEU A 43 24.44 0.44 2.70
C LEU A 43 24.65 0.96 4.13
N PRO A 44 24.96 2.27 4.31
CA PRO A 44 25.12 2.86 5.63
C PRO A 44 23.84 2.79 6.46
N TYR A 45 23.97 2.82 7.79
CA TYR A 45 22.86 2.65 8.74
C TYR A 45 21.66 3.59 8.49
N GLY A 46 21.93 4.84 8.07
CA GLY A 46 20.87 5.80 7.73
C GLY A 46 19.96 5.34 6.59
N TYR A 47 20.49 4.57 5.63
CA TYR A 47 19.69 4.02 4.53
C TYR A 47 18.62 3.05 5.04
N TYR A 48 18.97 2.16 5.97
CA TYR A 48 18.03 1.18 6.51
C TYR A 48 16.93 1.84 7.35
N GLN A 49 17.22 2.95 8.01
CA GLN A 49 16.19 3.74 8.70
C GLN A 49 15.20 4.38 7.72
N PHE A 50 15.71 4.99 6.65
CA PHE A 50 14.88 5.57 5.60
C PHE A 50 14.05 4.50 4.88
N LEU A 51 14.67 3.37 4.50
CA LEU A 51 14.00 2.22 3.91
C LEU A 51 12.80 1.78 4.75
N ARG A 52 13.00 1.61 6.06
CA ARG A 52 11.93 1.23 7.00
C ARG A 52 10.77 2.22 6.98
N LEU A 53 11.05 3.52 7.04
CA LEU A 53 10.02 4.56 6.97
C LEU A 53 9.21 4.49 5.67
N VAL A 54 9.89 4.39 4.52
CA VAL A 54 9.24 4.35 3.21
C VAL A 54 8.42 3.08 3.04
N VAL A 55 8.98 1.91 3.38
CA VAL A 55 8.30 0.62 3.26
C VAL A 55 7.11 0.54 4.22
N CYS A 56 7.27 1.00 5.47
CA CYS A 56 6.20 1.07 6.45
C CYS A 56 5.04 1.94 5.96
N GLY A 57 5.33 3.17 5.51
CA GLY A 57 4.32 4.10 5.02
C GLY A 57 3.59 3.56 3.78
N ALA A 58 4.33 3.05 2.81
CA ALA A 58 3.76 2.48 1.58
C ALA A 58 2.93 1.22 1.87
N ALA A 59 3.42 0.31 2.70
CA ALA A 59 2.69 -0.90 3.08
C ALA A 59 1.40 -0.56 3.84
N GLY A 60 1.43 0.43 4.75
CA GLY A 60 0.24 0.89 5.46
C GLY A 60 -0.84 1.47 4.52
N LEU A 61 -0.44 2.31 3.56
CA LEU A 61 -1.37 2.86 2.55
C LEU A 61 -1.97 1.75 1.68
N CYS A 62 -1.14 0.81 1.20
CA CYS A 62 -1.60 -0.32 0.40
C CYS A 62 -2.50 -1.27 1.20
N ALA A 63 -2.23 -1.46 2.49
CA ALA A 63 -3.04 -2.28 3.39
C ALA A 63 -4.44 -1.66 3.57
N TYR A 64 -4.52 -0.36 3.82
CA TYR A 64 -5.78 0.37 3.96
C TYR A 64 -6.61 0.31 2.67
N HIS A 65 -5.98 0.54 1.52
CA HIS A 65 -6.66 0.43 0.21
C HIS A 65 -7.16 -1.00 -0.05
N SER A 66 -6.34 -2.01 0.25
CA SER A 66 -6.71 -3.43 0.10
C SER A 66 -7.86 -3.83 1.02
N TRP A 67 -7.90 -3.30 2.25
CA TRP A 67 -8.96 -3.53 3.22
C TRP A 67 -10.30 -2.99 2.73
N GLN A 68 -10.34 -1.72 2.31
CA GLN A 68 -11.54 -1.09 1.77
C GLN A 68 -12.09 -1.84 0.55
N SER A 69 -11.19 -2.44 -0.19
CA SER A 69 -11.48 -3.13 -1.43
C SER A 69 -11.78 -4.63 -1.24
N ARG A 70 -12.13 -5.06 -0.01
CA ARG A 70 -12.46 -6.44 0.43
C ARG A 70 -11.36 -7.49 0.22
N GLY A 71 -10.12 -7.07 -0.01
CA GLY A 71 -8.96 -7.95 -0.16
C GLY A 71 -8.34 -8.30 1.18
N ALA A 72 -9.07 -9.02 2.04
CA ALA A 72 -8.69 -9.25 3.44
C ALA A 72 -7.28 -9.87 3.59
N TRP A 73 -6.94 -10.87 2.78
CA TRP A 73 -5.63 -11.53 2.86
C TRP A 73 -4.46 -10.58 2.52
N MET A 74 -4.62 -9.75 1.49
CA MET A 74 -3.58 -8.82 1.03
C MET A 74 -3.45 -7.65 2.02
N ALA A 75 -4.57 -7.16 2.53
CA ALA A 75 -4.59 -6.14 3.57
C ALA A 75 -3.84 -6.60 4.82
N THR A 76 -4.10 -7.82 5.30
CA THR A 76 -3.41 -8.40 6.45
C THR A 76 -1.92 -8.59 6.18
N ALA A 77 -1.53 -9.14 5.02
CA ALA A 77 -0.12 -9.34 4.67
C ALA A 77 0.66 -8.02 4.65
N LEU A 78 0.10 -6.98 4.02
CA LEU A 78 0.71 -5.65 3.97
C LEU A 78 0.73 -4.95 5.33
N ALA A 79 -0.30 -5.15 6.17
CA ALA A 79 -0.30 -4.64 7.54
C ALA A 79 0.82 -5.26 8.38
N LEU A 80 1.06 -6.58 8.26
CA LEU A 80 2.17 -7.24 8.92
C LEU A 80 3.52 -6.70 8.45
N VAL A 81 3.68 -6.45 7.14
CA VAL A 81 4.88 -5.80 6.60
C VAL A 81 5.04 -4.38 7.16
N ALA A 82 3.96 -3.59 7.24
CA ALA A 82 4.03 -2.25 7.81
C ALA A 82 4.51 -2.28 9.27
N ILE A 83 4.03 -3.26 10.06
CA ILE A 83 4.47 -3.46 11.45
C ILE A 83 5.94 -3.91 11.50
N LEU A 84 6.34 -4.85 10.65
CA LEU A 84 7.71 -5.39 10.63
C LEU A 84 8.76 -4.32 10.28
N TYR A 85 8.45 -3.43 9.33
CA TYR A 85 9.31 -2.32 8.92
C TYR A 85 9.09 -1.04 9.74
N ASN A 86 8.25 -1.08 10.78
CA ASN A 86 7.96 0.09 11.59
C ASN A 86 9.25 0.60 12.29
N PRO A 87 9.66 1.87 12.09
CA PRO A 87 10.88 2.39 12.70
C PRO A 87 10.82 2.49 14.24
N VAL A 88 9.62 2.53 14.82
CA VAL A 88 9.42 2.60 16.28
C VAL A 88 9.81 1.28 16.95
N ILE A 89 9.52 0.14 16.31
CA ILE A 89 9.80 -1.19 16.84
C ILE A 89 11.12 -1.68 16.23
N ARG A 90 12.21 -1.61 17.02
CA ARG A 90 13.50 -2.16 16.58
C ARG A 90 13.52 -3.67 16.74
N VAL A 91 13.17 -4.38 15.67
CA VAL A 91 13.37 -5.82 15.56
C VAL A 91 14.85 -6.12 15.33
N HIS A 92 15.45 -6.87 16.26
CA HIS A 92 16.84 -7.34 16.19
C HIS A 92 16.85 -8.67 15.45
N LEU A 93 17.29 -8.62 14.20
CA LEU A 93 17.45 -9.77 13.30
C LEU A 93 18.83 -9.63 12.65
N GLU A 94 19.42 -10.76 12.26
CA GLU A 94 20.71 -10.72 11.59
C GLU A 94 20.58 -10.13 10.18
N ARG A 95 21.71 -9.72 9.61
CA ARG A 95 21.74 -9.18 8.25
C ARG A 95 21.16 -10.17 7.23
N ALA A 96 21.44 -11.46 7.39
CA ALA A 96 20.95 -12.50 6.50
C ALA A 96 19.41 -12.60 6.54
N ASP A 97 18.82 -12.58 7.74
CA ASP A 97 17.37 -12.60 7.91
C ASP A 97 16.71 -11.38 7.24
N TRP A 98 17.27 -10.19 7.45
CA TRP A 98 16.78 -8.98 6.81
C TRP A 98 16.89 -9.02 5.29
N GLN A 99 17.93 -9.65 4.74
CA GLN A 99 18.04 -9.83 3.28
C GLN A 99 16.92 -10.73 2.75
N VAL A 100 16.62 -11.84 3.42
CA VAL A 100 15.52 -12.74 3.06
C VAL A 100 14.17 -12.03 3.14
N ILE A 101 13.92 -11.29 4.24
CA ILE A 101 12.70 -10.51 4.44
C ILE A 101 12.56 -9.43 3.36
N ASN A 102 13.62 -8.68 3.08
CA ASN A 102 13.63 -7.65 2.03
C ASN A 102 13.28 -8.25 0.67
N LEU A 103 13.91 -9.37 0.33
CA LEU A 103 13.66 -10.08 -0.93
C LEU A 103 12.23 -10.62 -1.03
N ALA A 104 11.67 -11.17 0.06
CA ALA A 104 10.29 -11.64 0.12
C ALA A 104 9.25 -10.50 0.05
N THR A 105 9.63 -9.29 0.49
CA THR A 105 8.72 -8.12 0.48
C THR A 105 8.55 -7.53 -0.93
N ILE A 106 9.56 -7.66 -1.81
CA ILE A 106 9.50 -7.17 -3.21
C ILE A 106 8.32 -7.76 -4.01
N PRO A 107 8.15 -9.09 -4.11
CA PRO A 107 7.03 -9.66 -4.87
C PRO A 107 5.69 -9.32 -4.25
N LEU A 108 5.60 -9.08 -2.93
CA LEU A 108 4.36 -8.64 -2.29
C LEU A 108 3.89 -7.29 -2.85
N PHE A 109 4.79 -6.30 -2.95
CA PHE A 109 4.45 -5.01 -3.58
C PHE A 109 4.13 -5.15 -5.07
N ALA A 110 4.81 -6.05 -5.78
CA ALA A 110 4.51 -6.33 -7.19
C ALA A 110 3.11 -6.93 -7.37
N VAL A 111 2.72 -7.91 -6.53
CA VAL A 111 1.38 -8.51 -6.55
C VAL A 111 0.32 -7.49 -6.16
N ALA A 112 0.59 -6.66 -5.13
CA ALA A 112 -0.32 -5.57 -4.75
C ALA A 112 -0.57 -4.61 -5.93
N TRP A 113 0.47 -4.24 -6.66
CA TRP A 113 0.35 -3.44 -7.87
C TRP A 113 -0.44 -4.16 -8.98
N LEU A 114 -0.19 -5.45 -9.23
CA LEU A 114 -0.92 -6.22 -10.24
C LEU A 114 -2.41 -6.32 -9.93
N ILE A 115 -2.77 -6.55 -8.65
CA ILE A 115 -4.17 -6.57 -8.20
C ILE A 115 -4.78 -5.19 -8.39
N ALA A 116 -4.08 -4.12 -7.99
CA ALA A 116 -4.56 -2.76 -8.21
C ALA A 116 -4.79 -2.51 -9.71
N LYS A 117 -3.80 -2.77 -10.57
CA LYS A 117 -3.86 -2.57 -12.02
C LYS A 117 -5.02 -3.34 -12.68
N ARG A 118 -5.22 -4.61 -12.31
CA ARG A 118 -6.29 -5.45 -12.88
C ARG A 118 -7.68 -4.89 -12.58
N ARG A 119 -7.88 -4.29 -11.41
CA ARG A 119 -9.20 -3.76 -11.01
C ARG A 119 -9.62 -2.54 -11.82
N TRP A 120 -8.68 -1.67 -12.15
CA TRP A 120 -8.95 -0.48 -12.97
C TRP A 120 -9.16 -0.82 -14.44
N ALA A 121 -8.53 -1.88 -14.95
CA ALA A 121 -8.71 -2.31 -16.33
C ALA A 121 -10.13 -2.85 -16.65
N HIS A 122 -10.87 -3.31 -15.65
CA HIS A 122 -12.25 -3.78 -15.82
C HIS A 122 -13.32 -2.68 -15.62
N SER A 123 -12.91 -1.44 -15.32
CA SER A 123 -13.82 -0.32 -15.09
C SER A 123 -13.92 0.65 -16.30
N LEU A 124 -13.29 0.27 -17.42
CA LEU A 124 -13.28 0.96 -18.72
C LEU A 124 -13.98 0.07 -19.75
#